data_AF-A0A7S2KU87-F1
#
_entry.id   AF-A0A7S2KU87-F1
#
_cell.length_a   1.000
_cell.length_b   1.000
_cell.length_c   1.000
_cell.angle_alpha   90.00
_cell.angle_beta   90.00
_cell.angle_gamma   90.00
#
_symmetry.space_group_name_H-M   'P 1'
#
loop_
_entity.id
_entity.type
_entity.pdbx_description
1 polymer ?
#
loop_
_entity_poly.entity_id
_entity_poly.type
_entity_poly.pdbx_seq_one_letter_code
_entity_poly.pdbx_strand_id
1 'polypeptide(L)'
;GFQMARITRTALSVVTGVIFSLNGAHSFSISPSGGASVARSFRERTTRLNALDNGGSMIPGVSEDTDLNQYNLAYENVIEDWTANALAKSPVREAGIYLGARDSTNNFVDTLKFEVSRDGGLGIELVEIAGGRGDGVGITICSGLVAGGNAASTGIIPGDSIASLEVKGNDNPDAAVRTECLDYDSTIDAILSLPSDGDTLIVTVKRIRKKPKTTVVLQYPPEMNEPDVSLELFSGENLRRAMLVRG
;
A
#
# COMPACT_ATOMS: atom_id res chain seq x y z
N GLY A 1 -24.57 -18.67 37.15
CA GLY A 1 -23.56 -17.72 37.69
C GLY A 1 -22.30 -17.86 36.87
N PHE A 2 -21.70 -16.75 36.46
CA PHE A 2 -20.41 -16.75 35.75
C PHE A 2 -19.26 -17.10 36.69
N GLN A 3 -18.27 -17.84 36.19
CA GLN A 3 -16.89 -17.70 36.68
C GLN A 3 -15.92 -17.58 35.49
N MET A 4 -15.12 -16.52 35.53
CA MET A 4 -13.97 -16.33 34.66
C MET A 4 -12.85 -17.30 35.02
N ALA A 5 -12.08 -17.74 34.03
CA ALA A 5 -10.65 -18.02 34.21
C ALA A 5 -9.86 -17.09 33.27
N ARG A 6 -9.05 -16.20 33.84
CA ARG A 6 -8.09 -15.39 33.08
C ARG A 6 -6.86 -16.25 32.79
N ILE A 7 -6.36 -16.20 31.57
CA ILE A 7 -4.96 -16.49 31.27
C ILE A 7 -4.37 -15.25 30.61
N THR A 8 -3.24 -14.78 31.12
CA THR A 8 -2.54 -13.58 30.66
C THR A 8 -1.07 -13.90 30.47
N ARG A 9 -0.48 -13.31 29.42
CA ARG A 9 0.97 -13.00 29.28
C ARG A 9 1.89 -14.22 29.07
N THR A 10 3.01 -14.14 28.33
CA THR A 10 3.59 -13.09 27.46
C THR A 10 4.42 -13.82 26.40
N ALA A 11 4.44 -13.36 25.14
CA ALA A 11 5.51 -13.69 24.19
C ALA A 11 6.21 -12.39 23.78
N LEU A 12 7.42 -12.18 24.29
CA LEU A 12 8.28 -11.07 23.90
C LEU A 12 9.12 -11.55 22.71
N SER A 13 8.73 -11.23 21.49
CA SER A 13 9.58 -11.50 20.32
C SER A 13 10.63 -10.40 20.21
N VAL A 14 11.90 -10.77 20.30
CA VAL A 14 13.02 -9.86 20.08
C VAL A 14 13.26 -9.77 18.58
N VAL A 15 12.83 -8.67 17.96
CA VAL A 15 13.09 -8.40 16.54
C VAL A 15 14.55 -7.99 16.37
N THR A 16 15.40 -8.95 16.02
CA THR A 16 16.80 -8.70 15.63
C THR A 16 16.85 -8.15 14.20
N GLY A 17 16.76 -6.82 14.07
CA GLY A 17 17.00 -6.15 12.80
C GLY A 17 18.47 -6.25 12.39
N VAL A 18 18.75 -6.92 11.26
CA VAL A 18 20.09 -7.00 10.68
C VAL A 18 20.27 -5.85 9.69
N ILE A 19 21.11 -4.87 10.03
CA ILE A 19 21.49 -3.76 9.15
C ILE A 19 22.80 -4.12 8.45
N PHE A 20 22.75 -4.32 7.14
CA PHE A 20 23.96 -4.33 6.30
C PHE A 20 24.32 -2.90 5.90
N SER A 21 25.56 -2.50 6.14
CA SER A 21 26.12 -1.22 5.72
C SER A 21 27.51 -1.45 5.13
N LEU A 22 27.69 -1.05 3.86
CA LEU A 22 28.97 -1.07 3.17
C LEU A 22 29.45 0.37 2.99
N ASN A 23 30.59 0.70 3.60
CA ASN A 23 31.19 2.03 3.50
C ASN A 23 31.87 2.22 2.13
N GLY A 24 31.64 3.37 1.49
CA GLY A 24 32.35 3.83 0.31
C GLY A 24 32.30 5.35 0.19
N ALA A 25 33.30 6.04 0.72
CA ALA A 25 33.37 7.51 0.68
C ALA A 25 34.02 8.00 -0.61
N HIS A 26 33.50 9.08 -1.21
CA HIS A 26 34.34 10.08 -1.89
C HIS A 26 33.64 11.46 -1.96
N SER A 27 34.42 12.50 -1.70
CA SER A 27 34.03 13.91 -1.74
C SER A 27 34.63 14.61 -2.96
N PHE A 28 33.87 15.45 -3.66
CA PHE A 28 34.45 16.52 -4.48
C PHE A 28 33.59 17.79 -4.47
N SER A 29 34.28 18.93 -4.46
CA SER A 29 33.71 20.29 -4.50
C SER A 29 34.20 21.02 -5.76
N ILE A 30 33.42 22.02 -6.21
CA ILE A 30 33.86 23.38 -6.61
C ILE A 30 32.71 24.10 -7.32
N SER A 31 32.52 25.37 -6.96
CA SER A 31 31.80 26.41 -7.73
C SER A 31 32.79 27.59 -7.90
N PRO A 32 32.70 28.48 -8.92
CA PRO A 32 31.56 29.40 -9.15
C PRO A 32 31.29 29.58 -10.68
N SER A 33 30.79 30.67 -11.29
CA SER A 33 30.34 32.01 -10.86
C SER A 33 29.38 32.65 -11.88
N GLY A 34 28.30 33.30 -11.41
CA GLY A 34 27.80 34.57 -11.95
C GLY A 34 27.01 34.59 -13.29
N GLY A 35 25.78 35.10 -13.24
CA GLY A 35 24.99 35.47 -14.42
C GLY A 35 23.59 35.96 -14.03
N ALA A 36 23.33 37.26 -14.13
CA ALA A 36 22.10 37.88 -13.63
C ALA A 36 21.15 38.35 -14.76
N SER A 37 19.85 38.47 -14.42
CA SER A 37 18.73 38.99 -15.25
C SER A 37 18.31 38.09 -16.43
N VAL A 38 17.02 37.86 -16.74
CA VAL A 38 15.86 38.76 -16.79
C VAL A 38 14.58 37.95 -16.53
N ALA A 39 13.66 38.49 -15.72
CA ALA A 39 12.34 37.85 -15.51
C ALA A 39 11.42 38.05 -16.73
N ARG A 40 10.92 36.95 -17.30
CA ARG A 40 9.75 36.95 -18.19
C ARG A 40 8.72 35.94 -17.67
N SER A 41 7.57 36.46 -17.27
CA SER A 41 6.40 35.64 -16.93
C SER A 41 5.89 34.93 -18.19
N PHE A 42 6.18 33.63 -18.30
CA PHE A 42 5.63 32.78 -19.34
C PHE A 42 4.76 31.70 -18.68
N ARG A 43 3.43 31.84 -18.81
CA ARG A 43 2.46 30.83 -18.35
C ARG A 43 2.41 29.70 -19.37
N GLU A 44 3.38 28.80 -19.32
CA GLU A 44 3.23 27.50 -19.97
C GLU A 44 2.27 26.62 -19.17
N ARG A 45 1.11 26.35 -19.77
CA ARG A 45 0.22 25.27 -19.34
C ARG A 45 0.84 23.95 -19.78
N THR A 46 1.78 23.43 -19.01
CA THR A 46 2.26 22.06 -19.19
C THR A 46 1.21 21.10 -18.63
N THR A 47 0.22 20.76 -19.46
CA THR A 47 -0.66 19.61 -19.22
C THR A 47 0.20 18.35 -19.23
N ARG A 48 0.71 17.94 -18.06
CA ARG A 48 1.38 16.65 -17.87
C ARG A 48 0.33 15.55 -17.87
N LEU A 49 -0.05 15.11 -19.07
CA LEU A 49 -0.72 13.83 -19.29
C LEU A 49 0.28 12.69 -19.02
N ASN A 50 0.61 12.48 -17.75
CA ASN A 50 1.31 11.29 -17.28
C ASN A 50 0.30 10.15 -17.07
N ALA A 51 -0.44 9.82 -18.13
CA ALA A 51 -1.19 8.57 -18.22
C ALA A 51 -0.22 7.44 -18.60
N LEU A 52 0.67 7.09 -17.65
CA LEU A 52 1.23 5.74 -17.65
C LEU A 52 0.12 4.82 -17.16
N ASP A 53 -0.16 3.79 -17.96
CA ASP A 53 -1.27 2.85 -17.83
C ASP A 53 -1.08 1.91 -16.64
N ASN A 54 -1.11 2.47 -15.44
CA ASN A 54 -1.19 1.74 -14.19
C ASN A 54 -2.61 1.21 -14.08
N GLY A 55 -2.77 -0.11 -14.31
CA GLY A 55 -3.98 -0.87 -14.00
C GLY A 55 -4.31 -0.98 -12.50
N GLY A 56 -4.09 0.10 -11.74
CA GLY A 56 -4.67 0.28 -10.42
C GLY A 56 -6.18 0.33 -10.56
N SER A 57 -6.86 -0.52 -9.80
CA SER A 57 -8.31 -0.58 -9.78
C SER A 57 -8.89 0.73 -9.21
N MET A 58 -9.12 1.73 -10.06
CA MET A 58 -9.81 2.96 -9.68
C MET A 58 -11.11 2.60 -8.96
N ILE A 59 -11.27 3.11 -7.74
CA ILE A 59 -12.50 2.92 -6.97
C ILE A 59 -13.60 3.72 -7.67
N PRO A 60 -14.72 3.09 -8.07
CA PRO A 60 -15.82 3.82 -8.70
C PRO A 60 -16.31 4.96 -7.79
N GLY A 61 -16.25 6.19 -8.29
CA GLY A 61 -16.72 7.38 -7.56
C GLY A 61 -15.69 8.11 -6.70
N VAL A 62 -14.39 7.84 -6.85
CA VAL A 62 -13.31 8.70 -6.35
C VAL A 62 -12.80 9.59 -7.49
N SER A 63 -12.67 10.91 -7.27
CA SER A 63 -12.09 11.82 -8.26
C SER A 63 -10.57 11.75 -8.28
N GLU A 64 -9.94 12.06 -9.42
CA GLU A 64 -8.47 12.07 -9.57
C GLU A 64 -7.78 13.02 -8.57
N ASP A 65 -8.47 14.07 -8.11
CA ASP A 65 -7.98 15.03 -7.12
C ASP A 65 -8.11 14.56 -5.64
N THR A 66 -8.69 13.39 -5.37
CA THR A 66 -8.88 12.92 -3.99
C THR A 66 -7.58 12.38 -3.41
N ASP A 67 -7.02 13.06 -2.41
CA ASP A 67 -5.91 12.50 -1.62
C ASP A 67 -6.36 11.22 -0.90
N LEU A 68 -5.88 10.06 -1.36
CA LEU A 68 -6.19 8.77 -0.76
C LEU A 68 -5.51 8.55 0.60
N ASN A 69 -4.49 9.34 0.96
CA ASN A 69 -3.71 9.12 2.18
C ASN A 69 -4.49 9.47 3.46
N GLN A 70 -5.51 10.33 3.38
CA GLN A 70 -6.45 10.57 4.48
C GLN A 70 -7.21 9.30 4.91
N TYR A 71 -7.27 8.28 4.05
CA TYR A 71 -7.93 7.00 4.33
C TYR A 71 -6.97 5.91 4.81
N ASN A 72 -5.68 6.21 4.99
CA ASN A 72 -4.72 5.25 5.54
C ASN A 72 -5.15 4.84 6.97
N LEU A 73 -5.00 3.55 7.27
CA LEU A 73 -5.11 3.07 8.65
C LEU A 73 -3.80 3.35 9.42
N ALA A 74 -3.92 3.53 10.74
CA ALA A 74 -2.76 3.52 11.62
C ALA A 74 -2.13 2.12 11.64
N TYR A 75 -0.80 2.04 11.79
CA TYR A 75 0.00 0.82 11.67
C TYR A 75 -0.53 -0.33 12.54
N GLU A 76 -0.91 -0.04 13.78
CA GLU A 76 -1.45 -0.99 14.75
C GLU A 76 -2.74 -1.66 14.25
N ASN A 77 -3.61 -0.88 13.60
CA ASN A 77 -4.85 -1.39 13.02
C ASN A 77 -4.60 -2.18 11.71
N VAL A 78 -3.56 -1.83 10.94
CA VAL A 78 -3.21 -2.54 9.70
C VAL A 78 -2.75 -3.97 9.99
N ILE A 79 -1.94 -4.16 11.04
CA ILE A 79 -1.47 -5.48 11.47
C ILE A 79 -2.66 -6.42 11.75
N GLU A 80 -3.68 -5.92 12.44
CA GLU A 80 -4.86 -6.71 12.78
C GLU A 80 -5.83 -6.92 11.61
N ASP A 81 -5.85 -6.05 10.61
CA ASP A 81 -6.81 -6.13 9.49
C ASP A 81 -6.32 -6.92 8.27
N TRP A 82 -5.03 -7.26 8.17
CA TRP A 82 -4.57 -8.16 7.11
C TRP A 82 -5.17 -9.58 7.22
N THR A 83 -5.50 -10.16 6.07
CA THR A 83 -5.88 -11.56 5.93
C THR A 83 -5.48 -12.13 4.56
N ALA A 84 -5.17 -13.43 4.52
CA ALA A 84 -4.85 -14.16 3.31
C ALA A 84 -6.09 -14.97 2.85
N ASN A 85 -6.57 -14.71 1.64
CA ASN A 85 -7.77 -15.32 1.08
C ASN A 85 -7.38 -16.33 -0.01
N ALA A 86 -7.70 -17.60 0.21
CA ALA A 86 -7.61 -18.63 -0.84
C ALA A 86 -8.77 -18.45 -1.82
N LEU A 87 -8.48 -18.14 -3.08
CA LEU A 87 -9.45 -17.94 -4.14
C LEU A 87 -9.33 -19.05 -5.19
N ALA A 88 -10.48 -19.61 -5.57
CA ALA A 88 -10.57 -20.53 -6.70
C ALA A 88 -10.42 -19.78 -8.03
N LYS A 89 -9.97 -20.50 -9.07
CA LYS A 89 -9.85 -19.96 -10.42
C LYS A 89 -11.21 -19.46 -10.93
N SER A 90 -11.19 -18.31 -11.58
CA SER A 90 -12.33 -17.68 -12.25
C SER A 90 -11.89 -17.18 -13.64
N PRO A 91 -12.82 -16.78 -14.53
CA PRO A 91 -12.47 -16.23 -15.84
C PRO A 91 -11.63 -14.94 -15.80
N VAL A 92 -11.58 -14.25 -14.65
CA VAL A 92 -10.94 -12.93 -14.47
C VAL A 92 -9.73 -13.01 -13.52
N ARG A 93 -9.52 -14.15 -12.84
CA ARG A 93 -8.48 -14.30 -11.82
C ARG A 93 -8.06 -15.75 -11.69
N GLU A 94 -6.76 -15.99 -11.69
CA GLU A 94 -6.18 -17.31 -11.42
C GLU A 94 -6.47 -17.82 -10.00
N ALA A 95 -6.32 -19.14 -9.80
CA ALA A 95 -6.37 -19.70 -8.46
C ALA A 95 -5.12 -19.28 -7.66
N GLY A 96 -5.29 -18.95 -6.38
CA GLY A 96 -4.17 -18.58 -5.54
C GLY A 96 -4.57 -18.02 -4.19
N ILE A 97 -3.58 -17.74 -3.36
CA ILE A 97 -3.74 -17.03 -2.09
C ILE A 97 -3.45 -15.55 -2.35
N TYR A 98 -4.35 -14.67 -1.93
CA TYR A 98 -4.29 -13.22 -2.15
C TYR A 98 -4.57 -12.44 -0.87
N LEU A 99 -3.84 -11.36 -0.65
CA LEU A 99 -4.05 -10.45 0.47
C LEU A 99 -5.36 -9.69 0.31
N GLY A 100 -6.10 -9.60 1.41
CA GLY A 100 -7.32 -8.82 1.57
C GLY A 100 -7.39 -8.14 2.95
N ALA A 101 -8.37 -7.27 3.11
CA ALA A 101 -8.76 -6.72 4.41
C ALA A 101 -9.74 -7.69 5.10
N ARG A 102 -9.61 -7.87 6.42
CA ARG A 102 -10.47 -8.70 7.26
C ARG A 102 -11.84 -8.03 7.39
N ASP A 103 -11.87 -6.73 7.72
CA ASP A 103 -13.03 -5.87 7.53
C ASP A 103 -13.12 -5.37 6.08
N SER A 104 -13.37 -6.30 5.16
CA SER A 104 -13.69 -5.97 3.76
C SER A 104 -14.99 -5.17 3.58
N THR A 105 -15.75 -4.89 4.65
CA THR A 105 -16.93 -4.03 4.61
C THR A 105 -16.52 -2.57 4.68
N ASN A 106 -15.74 -2.18 5.69
CA ASN A 106 -15.31 -0.80 5.89
C ASN A 106 -13.97 -0.46 5.23
N ASN A 107 -13.11 -1.45 4.97
CA ASN A 107 -11.78 -1.27 4.39
C ASN A 107 -11.66 -1.91 3.00
N PHE A 108 -10.66 -1.49 2.23
CA PHE A 108 -10.28 -2.07 0.95
C PHE A 108 -8.75 -2.16 0.84
N VAL A 109 -8.27 -3.01 -0.07
CA VAL A 109 -6.84 -3.13 -0.38
C VAL A 109 -6.55 -2.38 -1.67
N ASP A 110 -5.79 -1.31 -1.53
CA ASP A 110 -5.20 -0.53 -2.61
C ASP A 110 -3.92 -1.22 -3.13
N THR A 111 -3.52 -0.98 -4.38
CA THR A 111 -2.29 -1.52 -4.98
C THR A 111 -1.50 -0.39 -5.61
N LEU A 112 -0.31 -0.14 -5.07
CA LEU A 112 0.55 0.99 -5.39
C LEU A 112 1.86 0.49 -5.98
N LYS A 113 2.45 1.26 -6.91
CA LYS A 113 3.77 0.99 -7.47
C LYS A 113 4.71 2.15 -7.14
N PHE A 114 5.89 1.82 -6.63
CA PHE A 114 6.93 2.77 -6.25
C PHE A 114 8.25 2.41 -6.92
N GLU A 115 9.00 3.41 -7.38
CA GLU A 115 10.35 3.21 -7.90
C GLU A 115 11.37 3.40 -6.77
N VAL A 116 12.24 2.41 -6.57
CA VAL A 116 13.22 2.36 -5.49
C VAL A 116 14.61 2.08 -6.07
N SER A 117 15.61 2.88 -5.71
CA SER A 117 17.02 2.60 -6.06
C SER A 117 17.52 1.32 -5.39
N ARG A 118 18.41 0.58 -6.06
CA ARG A 118 19.06 -0.62 -5.50
C ARG A 118 20.44 -0.36 -4.89
N ASP A 119 20.95 0.87 -4.94
CA ASP A 119 22.30 1.20 -4.45
C ASP A 119 22.46 0.88 -2.96
N GLY A 120 23.29 -0.12 -2.62
CA GLY A 120 23.48 -0.64 -1.27
C GLY A 120 22.34 -1.50 -0.70
N GLY A 121 21.07 -1.19 -0.99
CA GLY A 121 19.90 -1.97 -0.57
C GLY A 121 18.58 -1.18 -0.61
N LEU A 122 17.45 -1.82 -0.32
CA LEU A 122 16.13 -1.16 -0.42
C LEU A 122 15.84 -0.21 0.74
N GLY A 123 16.37 -0.47 1.94
CA GLY A 123 16.07 0.34 3.13
C GLY A 123 14.64 0.17 3.66
N ILE A 124 14.02 -0.99 3.45
CA ILE A 124 12.71 -1.37 3.98
C ILE A 124 12.92 -2.35 5.13
N GLU A 125 12.30 -2.10 6.28
CA GLU A 125 12.28 -3.02 7.41
C GLU A 125 11.04 -3.93 7.28
N LEU A 126 11.23 -5.24 7.38
CA LEU A 126 10.17 -6.23 7.18
C LEU A 126 9.86 -6.99 8.46
N VAL A 127 8.58 -7.29 8.67
CA VAL A 127 8.09 -8.14 9.77
C VAL A 127 7.00 -9.09 9.27
N GLU A 128 7.06 -10.35 9.71
CA GLU A 128 5.97 -11.31 9.52
C GLU A 128 4.92 -11.12 10.61
N ILE A 129 3.66 -10.96 10.19
CA ILE A 129 2.51 -10.80 11.10
C ILE A 129 1.60 -12.04 11.15
N ALA A 130 1.77 -12.96 10.20
CA ALA A 130 1.13 -14.27 10.19
C ALA A 130 1.98 -15.26 9.39
N GLY A 131 2.15 -16.49 9.88
CA GLY A 131 2.95 -17.52 9.21
C GLY A 131 3.40 -18.60 10.20
N GLY A 132 4.68 -18.98 10.17
CA GLY A 132 5.25 -20.02 11.03
C GLY A 132 4.77 -21.46 10.76
N ARG A 133 4.15 -21.72 9.60
CA ARG A 133 3.65 -23.05 9.19
C ARG A 133 4.70 -23.94 8.51
N GLY A 134 5.79 -23.34 8.01
CA GLY A 134 6.84 -24.05 7.27
C GLY A 134 6.44 -24.48 5.85
N ASP A 135 5.36 -23.94 5.30
CA ASP A 135 4.88 -24.18 3.93
C ASP A 135 5.10 -22.98 2.98
N GLY A 136 5.92 -22.00 3.39
CA GLY A 136 6.22 -20.77 2.64
C GLY A 136 5.12 -19.71 2.69
N VAL A 137 3.96 -20.02 3.30
CA VAL A 137 2.77 -19.15 3.29
C VAL A 137 2.71 -18.31 4.55
N GLY A 138 2.68 -16.99 4.37
CA GLY A 138 2.62 -16.02 5.45
C GLY A 138 2.09 -14.67 5.00
N ILE A 139 2.24 -13.65 5.85
CA ILE A 139 1.98 -12.26 5.56
C ILE A 139 3.13 -11.44 6.11
N THR A 140 3.99 -10.98 5.21
CA THR A 140 5.09 -10.06 5.50
C THR A 140 4.70 -8.63 5.16
N ILE A 141 4.97 -7.69 6.06
CA ILE A 141 4.69 -6.25 5.91
C ILE A 141 5.93 -5.40 6.19
N CYS A 142 5.92 -4.17 5.68
CA CYS A 142 6.80 -3.09 6.08
C CYS A 142 6.51 -2.70 7.55
N SER A 143 7.49 -2.84 8.44
CA SER A 143 7.42 -2.32 9.82
C SER A 143 7.94 -0.88 9.92
N GLY A 144 8.81 -0.48 9.00
CA GLY A 144 9.59 0.75 9.06
C GLY A 144 10.44 0.94 7.82
N LEU A 145 11.10 2.10 7.72
CA LEU A 145 12.04 2.43 6.65
C LEU A 145 13.34 2.89 7.30
N VAL A 146 14.47 2.40 6.77
CA VAL A 146 15.80 2.78 7.25
C VAL A 146 16.03 4.25 6.95
N ALA A 147 16.40 5.04 7.97
CA ALA A 147 16.63 6.47 7.83
C ALA A 147 17.76 6.75 6.81
N GLY A 148 17.44 7.48 5.74
CA GLY A 148 18.36 7.74 4.63
C GLY A 148 18.52 6.59 3.62
N GLY A 149 17.79 5.49 3.77
CA GLY A 149 17.75 4.40 2.80
C GLY A 149 16.89 4.70 1.56
N ASN A 150 17.07 3.93 0.49
CA ASN A 150 16.48 4.23 -0.82
C ASN A 150 14.95 4.29 -0.85
N ALA A 151 14.25 3.51 -0.02
CA ALA A 151 12.80 3.55 0.07
C ALA A 151 12.25 4.76 0.86
N ALA A 152 13.07 5.46 1.66
CA ALA A 152 12.61 6.45 2.64
C ALA A 152 11.81 7.64 2.06
N SER A 153 12.02 7.97 0.78
CA SER A 153 11.35 9.08 0.08
C SER A 153 10.28 8.63 -0.92
N THR A 154 9.99 7.33 -1.00
CA THR A 154 9.20 6.75 -2.12
C THR A 154 7.69 6.78 -1.89
N GLY A 155 7.23 6.91 -0.65
CA GLY A 155 5.80 6.90 -0.29
C GLY A 155 5.28 5.55 0.21
N ILE A 156 6.14 4.53 0.29
CA ILE A 156 5.91 3.33 1.13
C ILE A 156 5.76 3.77 2.58
N ILE A 157 4.88 3.12 3.35
CA ILE A 157 4.67 3.40 4.78
C ILE A 157 4.61 2.10 5.60
N PRO A 158 4.84 2.15 6.93
CA PRO A 158 4.57 1.02 7.81
C PRO A 158 3.14 0.50 7.65
N GLY A 159 2.99 -0.83 7.51
CA GLY A 159 1.72 -1.51 7.25
C GLY A 159 1.53 -1.98 5.81
N ASP A 160 2.27 -1.41 4.85
CA ASP A 160 2.27 -1.88 3.46
C ASP A 160 2.81 -3.32 3.37
N SER A 161 2.16 -4.18 2.59
CA SER A 161 2.70 -5.50 2.25
C SER A 161 3.30 -5.49 0.84
N ILE A 162 4.50 -6.02 0.66
CA ILE A 162 5.13 -6.09 -0.67
C ILE A 162 4.49 -7.24 -1.46
N ALA A 163 3.80 -6.93 -2.55
CA ALA A 163 3.09 -7.91 -3.37
C ALA A 163 3.96 -8.46 -4.50
N SER A 164 4.79 -7.62 -5.13
CA SER A 164 5.78 -8.03 -6.13
C SER A 164 6.88 -6.99 -6.30
N LEU A 165 8.02 -7.41 -6.85
CA LEU A 165 9.12 -6.56 -7.24
C LEU A 165 9.53 -6.89 -8.70
N GLU A 166 9.93 -5.88 -9.45
CA GLU A 166 10.27 -5.96 -10.88
C GLU A 166 11.53 -5.13 -11.15
N VAL A 167 12.52 -5.68 -11.87
CA VAL A 167 13.75 -4.93 -12.21
C VAL A 167 13.49 -4.00 -13.39
N LYS A 168 13.59 -2.68 -13.16
CA LYS A 168 13.38 -1.68 -14.21
C LYS A 168 14.64 -1.51 -15.05
N GLY A 169 14.52 -1.68 -16.37
CA GLY A 169 15.59 -1.44 -17.33
C GLY A 169 16.27 -2.69 -17.90
N ASN A 170 15.80 -3.89 -17.55
CA ASN A 170 16.16 -5.10 -18.27
C ASN A 170 15.25 -5.26 -19.51
N ASP A 171 15.80 -5.65 -20.66
CA ASP A 171 15.01 -5.96 -21.87
C ASP A 171 14.17 -7.24 -21.68
N ASN A 172 14.40 -7.98 -20.58
CA ASN A 172 13.64 -9.16 -20.21
C ASN A 172 12.48 -8.85 -19.25
N PRO A 173 11.20 -8.97 -19.68
CA PRO A 173 10.03 -8.76 -18.81
C PRO A 173 9.85 -9.84 -17.73
N ASP A 174 10.60 -10.96 -17.79
CA ASP A 174 10.50 -12.06 -16.83
C ASP A 174 11.24 -11.79 -15.50
N ALA A 175 11.94 -10.65 -15.36
CA ALA A 175 12.68 -10.27 -14.14
C ALA A 175 11.77 -9.70 -13.03
N ALA A 176 10.64 -10.36 -12.76
CA ALA A 176 9.67 -9.99 -11.74
C ALA A 176 9.37 -11.17 -10.79
N VAL A 177 9.34 -10.88 -9.49
CA VAL A 177 9.05 -11.85 -8.42
C VAL A 177 7.81 -11.45 -7.65
N ARG A 178 6.94 -12.43 -7.34
CA ARG A 178 5.75 -12.23 -6.51
C ARG A 178 6.06 -12.61 -5.06
N THR A 179 5.93 -11.65 -4.16
CA THR A 179 6.13 -11.82 -2.70
C THR A 179 4.83 -11.84 -1.91
N GLU A 180 3.69 -11.62 -2.59
CA GLU A 180 2.37 -11.65 -1.97
C GLU A 180 2.05 -13.00 -1.31
N CYS A 181 1.63 -12.95 -0.03
CA CYS A 181 1.29 -14.11 0.81
C CYS A 181 2.46 -15.05 1.13
N LEU A 182 3.71 -14.57 1.07
CA LEU A 182 4.89 -15.30 1.54
C LEU A 182 5.21 -14.99 3.01
N ASP A 183 5.79 -15.99 3.70
CA ASP A 183 6.44 -15.82 5.00
C ASP A 183 7.74 -15.01 4.88
N TYR A 184 8.39 -14.68 6.00
CA TYR A 184 9.56 -13.80 6.00
C TYR A 184 10.69 -14.37 5.14
N ASP A 185 11.09 -15.63 5.39
CA ASP A 185 12.22 -16.26 4.71
C ASP A 185 11.95 -16.40 3.21
N SER A 186 10.76 -16.86 2.81
CA SER A 186 10.38 -16.97 1.39
C SER A 186 10.28 -15.60 0.70
N THR A 187 9.92 -14.54 1.44
CA THR A 187 9.94 -13.15 0.93
C THR A 187 11.38 -12.69 0.65
N ILE A 188 12.31 -12.96 1.56
CA ILE A 188 13.72 -12.61 1.38
C ILE A 188 14.35 -13.40 0.23
N ASP A 189 14.12 -14.72 0.16
CA ASP A 189 14.62 -15.57 -0.93
C ASP A 189 14.09 -15.12 -2.29
N ALA A 190 12.80 -14.76 -2.38
CA ALA A 190 12.22 -14.20 -3.60
C ALA A 190 12.88 -12.88 -4.00
N ILE A 191 13.10 -11.95 -3.06
CA ILE A 191 13.80 -10.67 -3.34
C ILE A 191 15.25 -10.91 -3.80
N LEU A 192 15.96 -11.85 -3.18
CA LEU A 192 17.35 -12.21 -3.53
C LEU A 192 17.46 -12.94 -4.87
N SER A 193 16.38 -13.57 -5.35
CA SER A 193 16.34 -14.22 -6.66
C SER A 193 16.28 -13.25 -7.84
N LEU A 194 15.99 -11.96 -7.59
CA LEU A 194 16.04 -10.92 -8.63
C LEU A 194 17.47 -10.72 -9.14
N PRO A 195 17.69 -10.66 -10.45
CA PRO A 195 19.03 -10.50 -11.00
C PRO A 195 19.59 -9.12 -10.62
N SER A 196 20.92 -8.99 -10.53
CA SER A 196 21.58 -7.77 -10.02
C SER A 196 21.76 -6.67 -11.08
N ASP A 197 21.33 -6.91 -12.32
CA ASP A 197 21.49 -6.04 -13.49
C ASP A 197 20.33 -5.03 -13.61
N GLY A 198 20.35 -4.01 -12.75
CA GLY A 198 19.49 -2.84 -12.90
C GLY A 198 19.50 -1.96 -11.68
N ASP A 199 19.55 -0.64 -11.87
CA ASP A 199 19.73 0.34 -10.77
C ASP A 199 18.44 0.62 -9.99
N THR A 200 17.27 0.21 -10.51
CA THR A 200 15.95 0.56 -9.97
C THR A 200 15.04 -0.66 -9.93
N LEU A 201 14.29 -0.84 -8.83
CA LEU A 201 13.14 -1.74 -8.75
C LEU A 201 11.84 -0.97 -8.81
N ILE A 202 10.84 -1.55 -9.48
CA ILE A 202 9.44 -1.21 -9.28
C ILE A 202 8.92 -2.12 -8.17
N VAL A 203 8.72 -1.56 -6.98
CA VAL A 203 8.15 -2.24 -5.82
C VAL A 203 6.64 -2.04 -5.85
N THR A 204 5.89 -3.12 -6.07
CA THR A 204 4.43 -3.12 -5.98
C THR A 204 4.02 -3.51 -4.57
N VAL A 205 3.34 -2.60 -3.87
CA VAL A 205 2.82 -2.85 -2.52
C VAL A 205 1.30 -2.85 -2.48
N LYS A 206 0.76 -3.54 -1.50
CA LYS A 206 -0.65 -3.51 -1.13
C LYS A 206 -0.83 -2.75 0.18
N ARG A 207 -1.80 -1.84 0.22
CA ARG A 207 -2.11 -0.98 1.38
C ARG A 207 -3.57 -1.11 1.78
N ILE A 208 -3.84 -1.37 3.06
CA ILE A 208 -5.23 -1.29 3.57
C ILE A 208 -5.59 0.18 3.78
N ARG A 209 -6.73 0.59 3.22
CA ARG A 209 -7.32 1.91 3.44
C ARG A 209 -8.80 1.78 3.81
N LYS A 210 -9.32 2.75 4.57
CA LYS A 210 -10.77 2.90 4.81
C LYS A 210 -11.47 3.23 3.50
N LYS A 211 -12.61 2.60 3.21
CA LYS A 211 -13.44 3.02 2.08
C LYS A 211 -13.95 4.45 2.33
N PRO A 212 -13.86 5.36 1.35
CA PRO A 212 -14.49 6.66 1.45
C PRO A 212 -15.99 6.51 1.68
N LYS A 213 -16.53 7.36 2.56
CA LYS A 213 -17.95 7.40 2.90
C LYS A 213 -18.50 8.81 2.70
N THR A 214 -19.75 8.87 2.26
CA THR A 214 -20.50 10.11 2.00
C THR A 214 -21.81 10.06 2.78
N THR A 215 -22.08 11.10 3.56
CA THR A 215 -23.37 11.28 4.23
C THR A 215 -24.32 12.05 3.33
N VAL A 216 -25.45 11.43 2.98
CA VAL A 216 -26.56 12.07 2.25
C VAL A 216 -27.66 12.37 3.24
N VAL A 217 -28.14 13.62 3.27
CA VAL A 217 -29.29 14.02 4.09
C VAL A 217 -30.52 14.04 3.19
N LEU A 218 -31.51 13.22 3.54
CA LEU A 218 -32.83 13.21 2.92
C LEU A 218 -33.71 14.22 3.65
N GLN A 219 -34.27 15.16 2.89
CA GLN A 219 -35.20 16.17 3.40
C GLN A 219 -36.60 15.85 2.89
N TYR A 220 -37.56 15.74 3.80
CA TYR A 220 -38.97 15.53 3.45
C TYR A 220 -39.64 16.86 3.09
N PRO A 221 -40.70 16.86 2.25
CA PRO A 221 -41.49 18.05 2.00
C PRO A 221 -42.01 18.67 3.32
N PRO A 222 -41.99 20.01 3.49
CA PRO A 222 -42.40 20.65 4.75
C PRO A 222 -43.81 20.30 5.24
N GLU A 223 -44.69 19.94 4.31
CA GLU A 223 -46.07 19.50 4.58
C GLU A 223 -46.16 18.18 5.37
N MET A 224 -45.13 17.32 5.29
CA MET A 224 -45.10 16.04 6.01
C MET A 224 -44.65 16.19 7.47
N ASN A 225 -43.94 17.28 7.81
CA ASN A 225 -43.39 17.54 9.14
C ASN A 225 -42.57 16.36 9.72
N GLU A 226 -41.88 15.62 8.84
CA GLU A 226 -40.94 14.55 9.19
C GLU A 226 -39.51 15.09 9.34
N PRO A 227 -38.70 14.55 10.26
CA PRO A 227 -37.31 14.99 10.44
C PRO A 227 -36.41 14.52 9.29
N ASP A 228 -35.39 15.31 8.97
CA ASP A 228 -34.35 14.95 8.00
C ASP A 228 -33.64 13.63 8.41
N VAL A 229 -33.47 12.71 7.45
CA VAL A 229 -32.83 11.41 7.65
C VAL A 229 -31.44 11.40 7.01
N SER A 230 -30.39 11.14 7.80
CA SER A 230 -29.03 11.00 7.30
C SER A 230 -28.71 9.53 6.96
N LEU A 231 -28.31 9.30 5.70
CA LEU A 231 -27.85 8.01 5.20
C LEU A 231 -26.34 8.06 4.93
N GLU A 232 -25.58 7.18 5.57
CA GLU A 232 -24.17 6.96 5.27
C GLU A 232 -24.04 5.94 4.12
N LEU A 233 -23.27 6.30 3.09
CA LEU A 233 -23.06 5.52 1.87
C LEU A 233 -21.56 5.36 1.59
N PHE A 234 -21.14 4.23 1.03
CA PHE A 234 -19.79 4.12 0.49
C PHE A 234 -19.68 4.78 -0.90
N SER A 235 -18.51 5.30 -1.27
CA SER A 235 -18.29 5.78 -2.64
C SER A 235 -18.55 4.66 -3.66
N GLY A 236 -19.32 4.99 -4.71
CA GLY A 236 -19.79 4.03 -5.71
C GLY A 236 -21.00 3.19 -5.30
N GLU A 237 -21.51 3.31 -4.06
CA GLU A 237 -22.74 2.63 -3.65
C GLU A 237 -23.96 3.19 -4.41
N ASN A 238 -24.88 2.30 -4.83
CA ASN A 238 -26.06 2.70 -5.56
C ASN A 238 -27.06 3.39 -4.62
N LEU A 239 -27.13 4.73 -4.68
CA LEU A 239 -28.01 5.58 -3.85
C LEU A 239 -29.46 5.07 -3.83
N ARG A 240 -30.05 4.76 -4.99
CA ARG A 240 -31.44 4.27 -5.07
C ARG A 240 -31.62 2.96 -4.28
N ARG A 241 -30.69 2.02 -4.41
CA ARG A 241 -30.73 0.76 -3.65
C ARG A 241 -30.53 0.99 -2.16
N ALA A 242 -29.64 1.90 -1.78
CA ALA A 242 -29.40 2.22 -0.37
C ALA A 242 -30.62 2.90 0.26
N MET A 243 -31.26 3.86 -0.42
CA MET A 243 -32.53 4.47 0.00
C MET A 243 -33.63 3.42 0.17
N LEU A 244 -33.78 2.47 -0.75
CA LEU A 244 -34.79 1.40 -0.65
C LEU A 244 -34.53 0.36 0.47
N VAL A 245 -33.36 0.39 1.12
CA VAL A 245 -32.96 -0.59 2.15
C VAL A 245 -32.73 0.06 3.52
N ARG A 246 -32.38 1.35 3.55
CA ARG A 246 -31.99 2.11 4.76
C ARG A 246 -32.85 3.35 5.04
N GLY A 247 -33.67 3.81 4.08
CA GLY A 247 -34.61 4.91 4.22
C GLY A 247 -36.05 4.43 4.29
#